data_AF-A0A511FED6-F1
#
_entry.id   AF-A0A511FED6-F1
#
_cell.length_a   1.000
_cell.length_b   1.000
_cell.length_c   1.000
_cell.angle_alpha   90.00
_cell.angle_beta   90.00
_cell.angle_gamma   90.00
#
_symmetry.space_group_name_H-M   'P 1'
#
loop_
_entity.id
_entity.type
_entity.pdbx_description
1 polymer ?
#
loop_
_entity_poly.entity_id
_entity_poly.type
_entity_poly.pdbx_seq_one_letter_code
_entity_poly.pdbx_strand_id
1 'polypeptide(L)'
;MGADGARRGPRDTGVAPLRDVVPAGYRDPRRPEPPTPDGRTDVPSSTGAPLALLRLDPGARGEVAGTYDPATGVLSPARTSWRIRPVAAERRAYLMLGSRRDGVDLALERFNGWRRAAVPLLVLTRQHEACQPAPTLRALADDLARRGPRDVEGVVGLLRAQADHLDRGGDLRSSPLSRKIGGGGSLGGLATG
;
A
#
# COMPACT_ATOMS: atom_id res chain seq x y z
N MET A 1 39.66 30.12 50.11
CA MET A 1 40.85 30.64 49.39
C MET A 1 40.98 29.86 48.08
N GLY A 2 40.90 30.38 46.86
CA GLY A 2 40.35 31.63 46.28
C GLY A 2 39.28 31.24 45.22
N ALA A 3 38.36 32.08 44.75
CA ALA A 3 38.54 33.32 43.97
C ALA A 3 39.59 33.13 42.86
N ASP A 4 39.42 33.44 41.57
CA ASP A 4 38.49 34.29 40.80
C ASP A 4 38.77 33.86 39.34
N GLY A 5 37.83 33.86 38.40
CA GLY A 5 37.73 35.04 37.53
C GLY A 5 37.62 34.65 36.05
N ALA A 6 36.45 35.00 35.50
CA ALA A 6 36.04 35.16 34.11
C ALA A 6 37.10 35.20 32.99
N ARG A 7 36.74 34.60 31.83
CA ARG A 7 36.45 35.34 30.57
C ARG A 7 35.96 34.36 29.47
N ARG A 8 34.65 34.28 29.30
CA ARG A 8 33.99 33.81 28.07
C ARG A 8 34.04 34.95 27.05
N GLY A 9 34.59 34.71 25.87
CA GLY A 9 34.43 35.59 24.71
C GLY A 9 33.50 34.94 23.69
N PRO A 10 32.37 35.58 23.30
CA PRO A 10 31.68 35.24 22.07
C PRO A 10 32.19 36.14 20.94
N ARG A 11 32.76 35.54 19.89
CA ARG A 11 32.96 36.21 18.60
C ARG A 11 31.76 35.91 17.71
N ASP A 12 30.73 36.74 17.85
CA ASP A 12 29.68 36.89 16.84
C ASP A 12 30.34 37.42 15.56
N THR A 13 30.36 36.59 14.53
CA THR A 13 30.86 36.95 13.21
C THR A 13 29.68 36.92 12.24
N GLY A 14 29.20 38.11 11.89
CA GLY A 14 28.72 38.48 10.56
C GLY A 14 27.58 37.66 9.95
N VAL A 15 26.36 38.14 10.13
CA VAL A 15 25.25 37.89 9.21
C VAL A 15 25.38 38.83 8.00
N ALA A 16 25.40 38.27 6.79
CA ALA A 16 24.59 38.64 5.60
C ALA A 16 25.37 38.45 4.28
N PRO A 17 24.92 37.57 3.38
CA PRO A 17 25.44 37.50 2.02
C PRO A 17 24.95 38.68 1.16
N LEU A 18 25.89 39.19 0.36
CA LEU A 18 25.75 40.19 -0.69
C LEU A 18 24.55 39.87 -1.59
N ARG A 19 23.55 40.76 -1.63
CA ARG A 19 22.53 40.76 -2.67
C ARG A 19 23.15 41.42 -3.91
N ASP A 20 23.48 40.61 -4.91
CA ASP A 20 23.70 41.10 -6.26
C ASP A 20 22.38 41.69 -6.79
N VAL A 21 22.39 43.01 -6.94
CA VAL A 21 21.38 43.78 -7.65
C VAL A 21 21.69 43.65 -9.14
N VAL A 22 20.97 42.78 -9.84
CA VAL A 22 20.94 42.80 -11.31
C VAL A 22 19.89 43.81 -11.75
N PRO A 23 20.23 44.86 -12.52
CA PRO A 23 19.24 45.79 -13.06
C PRO A 23 18.35 45.08 -14.08
N ALA A 24 17.04 45.23 -13.92
CA ALA A 24 16.05 44.77 -14.88
C ALA A 24 16.22 45.55 -16.20
N GLY A 25 16.61 44.86 -17.28
CA GLY A 25 16.62 45.48 -18.61
C GLY A 25 17.53 44.88 -19.69
N TYR A 26 18.44 43.93 -19.38
CA TYR A 26 19.31 43.36 -20.41
C TYR A 26 18.66 42.12 -21.06
N ARG A 27 18.19 42.25 -22.31
CA ARG A 27 17.69 41.15 -23.14
C ARG A 27 18.82 40.74 -24.09
N ASP A 28 19.45 39.61 -23.81
CA ASP A 28 20.47 39.00 -24.68
C ASP A 28 19.81 38.43 -25.95
N PRO A 29 20.15 38.91 -27.16
CA PRO A 29 19.57 38.42 -28.42
C PRO A 29 20.10 37.06 -28.89
N ARG A 30 20.98 36.39 -28.13
CA ARG A 30 21.52 35.05 -28.47
C ARG A 30 21.03 33.93 -27.56
N ARG A 31 20.08 34.20 -26.65
CA ARG A 31 19.48 33.16 -25.81
C ARG A 31 18.42 32.40 -26.61
N PRO A 32 18.56 31.08 -26.85
CA PRO A 32 17.46 30.31 -27.41
C PRO A 32 16.26 30.38 -26.45
N GLU A 33 15.11 30.79 -26.97
CA GLU A 33 13.85 30.78 -26.23
C GLU A 33 13.63 29.37 -25.64
N PRO A 34 13.21 29.23 -24.38
CA PRO A 34 12.78 27.94 -23.87
C PRO A 34 11.61 27.45 -24.76
N PRO A 35 11.56 26.16 -25.13
CA PRO A 35 10.47 25.65 -25.94
C PRO A 35 9.16 25.96 -25.22
N THR A 36 8.26 26.66 -25.92
CA THR A 36 6.88 26.80 -25.52
C THR A 36 6.32 25.39 -25.32
N PRO A 37 5.69 25.07 -24.16
CA PRO A 37 5.03 23.79 -24.03
C PRO A 37 3.81 23.82 -24.97
N ASP A 38 3.98 23.25 -26.15
CA ASP A 38 2.85 22.84 -26.98
C ASP A 38 1.93 21.98 -26.12
N GLY A 39 0.67 22.40 -26.06
CA GLY A 39 -0.38 21.87 -25.19
C GLY A 39 -0.82 20.44 -25.52
N ARG A 40 0.10 19.47 -25.42
CA ARG A 40 -0.16 18.04 -25.24
C ARG A 40 1.00 17.41 -24.48
N THR A 41 1.13 17.75 -23.20
CA THR A 41 1.61 16.74 -22.25
C THR A 41 0.45 15.78 -22.01
N ASP A 42 0.35 14.76 -22.86
CA ASP A 42 -0.06 13.45 -22.37
C ASP A 42 0.96 13.07 -21.30
N VAL A 43 0.71 13.52 -20.07
CA VAL A 43 1.31 12.91 -18.90
C VAL A 43 0.86 11.46 -18.94
N PRO A 44 1.75 10.47 -19.10
CA PRO A 44 1.35 9.09 -18.84
C PRO A 44 0.86 9.09 -17.39
N SER A 45 -0.45 8.94 -17.24
CA SER A 45 -1.14 8.84 -15.97
C SER A 45 -0.34 7.89 -15.11
N SER A 46 0.15 8.37 -13.95
CA SER A 46 1.03 7.62 -13.08
C SER A 46 0.49 6.21 -12.89
N THR A 47 1.11 5.26 -13.57
CA THR A 47 0.85 3.85 -13.40
C THR A 47 1.30 3.56 -11.98
N GLY A 48 0.31 3.49 -11.07
CA GLY A 48 0.51 3.62 -9.63
C GLY A 48 1.61 2.69 -9.12
N ALA A 49 2.47 3.23 -8.26
CA ALA A 49 3.54 2.47 -7.64
C ALA A 49 2.98 1.18 -6.98
N PRO A 50 3.73 0.06 -6.99
CA PRO A 50 3.29 -1.17 -6.35
C PRO A 50 2.88 -0.96 -4.90
N LEU A 51 1.72 -1.48 -4.53
CA LEU A 51 1.22 -1.48 -3.17
C LEU A 51 1.99 -2.51 -2.35
N ALA A 52 2.68 -2.05 -1.30
CA ALA A 52 3.32 -2.94 -0.34
C ALA A 52 2.26 -3.49 0.64
N LEU A 53 2.25 -4.81 0.81
CA LEU A 53 1.39 -5.50 1.76
C LEU A 53 2.26 -6.03 2.88
N LEU A 54 1.99 -5.56 4.09
CA LEU A 54 2.86 -5.79 5.23
C LEU A 54 2.71 -7.21 5.77
N ARG A 55 3.79 -7.73 6.36
CA ARG A 55 3.69 -8.83 7.32
C ARG A 55 2.99 -8.31 8.56
N LEU A 56 2.09 -9.14 9.10
CA LEU A 56 1.23 -8.77 10.22
C LEU A 56 1.51 -9.63 11.47
N ASP A 57 2.50 -10.51 11.44
CA ASP A 57 2.89 -11.30 12.60
C ASP A 57 3.53 -10.44 13.71
N PRO A 58 3.45 -10.84 15.00
CA PRO A 58 3.89 -10.01 16.13
C PRO A 58 5.36 -9.58 16.09
N GLY A 59 6.20 -10.29 15.33
CA GLY A 59 7.62 -9.96 15.15
C GLY A 59 7.92 -9.08 13.94
N ALA A 60 6.94 -8.84 13.06
CA ALA A 60 7.15 -8.09 11.84
C ALA A 60 7.33 -6.60 12.13
N ARG A 61 8.47 -6.03 11.69
CA ARG A 61 8.82 -4.61 11.87
C ARG A 61 8.71 -3.84 10.56
N GLY A 62 7.50 -3.82 9.99
CA GLY A 62 7.25 -3.19 8.67
C GLY A 62 7.77 -4.01 7.48
N GLU A 63 8.11 -5.28 7.70
CA GLU A 63 8.49 -6.19 6.63
C GLU A 63 7.34 -6.38 5.63
N VAL A 64 7.68 -6.59 4.36
CA VAL A 64 6.70 -6.80 3.28
C VAL A 64 6.39 -8.29 3.13
N ALA A 65 5.11 -8.65 3.23
CA ALA A 65 4.61 -10.00 2.95
C ALA A 65 4.43 -10.27 1.45
N GLY A 66 4.20 -9.20 0.68
CA GLY A 66 4.12 -9.24 -0.77
C GLY A 66 3.81 -7.86 -1.34
N THR A 67 3.80 -7.76 -2.66
CA THR A 67 3.42 -6.54 -3.38
C THR A 67 2.24 -6.82 -4.29
N TYR A 68 1.38 -5.83 -4.47
CA TYR A 68 0.37 -5.83 -5.51
C TYR A 68 0.68 -4.69 -6.46
N ASP A 69 0.92 -4.99 -7.72
CA ASP A 69 1.18 -3.98 -8.74
C ASP A 69 -0.13 -3.58 -9.44
N PRO A 70 -0.68 -2.36 -9.22
CA PRO A 70 -1.90 -1.92 -9.89
C PRO A 70 -1.76 -1.79 -11.41
N ALA A 71 -0.54 -1.67 -11.94
CA ALA A 71 -0.30 -1.64 -13.38
C ALA A 71 -0.66 -2.98 -14.02
N THR A 72 -0.12 -4.06 -13.45
CA THR A 72 -0.19 -5.41 -14.02
C THR A 72 -1.26 -6.28 -13.38
N GLY A 73 -1.73 -5.90 -12.19
CA GLY A 73 -2.66 -6.66 -11.36
C GLY A 73 -2.01 -7.86 -10.70
N VAL A 74 -0.67 -7.90 -10.65
CA VAL A 74 0.07 -9.05 -10.14
C VAL A 74 0.25 -8.93 -8.64
N LEU A 75 -0.25 -9.92 -7.91
CA LEU A 75 0.08 -10.15 -6.52
C LEU A 75 1.32 -11.02 -6.43
N SER A 76 2.41 -10.46 -5.92
CA SER A 76 3.71 -11.11 -5.74
C SER A 76 3.99 -11.37 -4.26
N PRO A 77 3.94 -12.62 -3.78
CA PRO A 77 4.30 -12.93 -2.40
C PRO A 77 5.81 -12.83 -2.18
N ALA A 78 6.25 -12.32 -1.02
CA ALA A 78 7.66 -12.21 -0.68
C ALA A 78 8.32 -13.57 -0.49
N ARG A 79 7.59 -14.54 0.08
CA ARG A 79 8.03 -15.93 0.19
C ARG A 79 7.48 -16.72 -0.99
N THR A 80 8.37 -17.31 -1.78
CA THR A 80 7.98 -18.12 -2.94
C THR A 80 8.33 -19.59 -2.74
N SER A 81 7.53 -20.45 -3.36
CA SER A 81 7.77 -21.88 -3.48
C SER A 81 7.29 -22.34 -4.85
N TRP A 82 7.37 -23.63 -5.17
CA TRP A 82 6.85 -24.10 -6.44
C TRP A 82 5.33 -23.86 -6.61
N ARG A 83 4.56 -23.89 -5.51
CA ARG A 83 3.12 -23.53 -5.48
C ARG A 83 2.86 -22.04 -5.22
N ILE A 84 3.71 -21.39 -4.43
CA ILE A 84 3.54 -19.99 -4.03
C ILE A 84 4.34 -19.10 -4.98
N ARG A 85 3.63 -18.45 -5.92
CA ARG A 85 4.23 -17.66 -7.00
C ARG A 85 3.39 -16.43 -7.28
N PRO A 86 3.93 -15.42 -8.00
CA PRO A 86 3.12 -14.30 -8.46
C PRO A 86 1.91 -14.76 -9.28
N VAL A 87 0.75 -14.15 -9.03
CA VAL A 87 -0.51 -14.42 -9.74
C VAL A 87 -1.15 -13.10 -10.14
N ALA A 88 -1.55 -13.00 -11.41
CA ALA A 88 -2.31 -11.86 -11.92
C ALA A 88 -3.79 -11.99 -11.54
N ALA A 89 -4.40 -10.89 -11.08
CA ALA A 89 -5.83 -10.75 -10.84
C ALA A 89 -6.60 -10.61 -12.17
N GLU A 90 -6.48 -11.61 -13.05
CA GLU A 90 -7.20 -11.68 -14.31
C GLU A 90 -8.57 -12.36 -14.14
N ARG A 91 -9.47 -12.21 -15.12
CA ARG A 91 -10.84 -12.77 -15.08
C ARG A 91 -10.92 -14.29 -14.86
N ARG A 92 -9.80 -15.01 -15.08
CA ARG A 92 -9.70 -16.47 -14.90
C ARG A 92 -9.12 -16.85 -13.53
N ALA A 93 -8.53 -15.91 -12.80
CA ALA A 93 -8.05 -16.17 -11.45
C ALA A 93 -9.24 -16.18 -10.47
N TYR A 94 -9.12 -16.99 -9.42
CA TYR A 94 -10.05 -17.00 -8.29
C TYR A 94 -9.50 -16.07 -7.22
N LEU A 95 -10.31 -15.11 -6.78
CA LEU A 95 -10.01 -14.22 -5.68
C LEU A 95 -10.75 -14.70 -4.44
N MET A 96 -10.02 -14.93 -3.35
CA MET A 96 -10.59 -15.52 -2.13
C MET A 96 -10.05 -14.85 -0.88
N LEU A 97 -10.85 -14.89 0.19
CA LEU A 97 -10.38 -14.62 1.55
C LEU A 97 -10.11 -15.94 2.25
N GLY A 98 -8.84 -16.25 2.46
CA GLY A 98 -8.41 -17.44 3.19
C GLY A 98 -8.57 -17.24 4.69
N SER A 99 -9.45 -18.02 5.32
CA SER A 99 -9.56 -18.08 6.77
C SER A 99 -8.36 -18.79 7.38
N ARG A 100 -7.80 -18.21 8.44
CA ARG A 100 -6.82 -18.84 9.33
C ARG A 100 -7.37 -18.88 10.74
N ARG A 101 -6.73 -19.66 11.60
CA ARG A 101 -7.07 -19.75 13.04
C ARG A 101 -7.04 -18.37 13.72
N ASP A 102 -6.12 -17.52 13.28
CA ASP A 102 -5.75 -16.25 13.90
C ASP A 102 -5.80 -15.09 12.91
N GLY A 103 -6.49 -15.22 11.77
CA GLY A 103 -6.47 -14.15 10.79
C GLY A 103 -7.15 -14.47 9.47
N VAL A 104 -6.95 -13.56 8.52
CA VAL A 104 -7.50 -13.64 7.16
C VAL A 104 -6.42 -13.23 6.17
N ASP A 105 -6.29 -14.01 5.10
CA ASP A 105 -5.39 -13.72 3.98
C ASP A 105 -6.19 -13.36 2.73
N LEU A 106 -5.67 -12.44 1.92
CA LEU A 106 -6.07 -12.30 0.53
C LEU A 106 -5.36 -13.38 -0.27
N ALA A 107 -6.10 -14.12 -1.10
CA ALA A 107 -5.53 -15.14 -1.95
C ALA A 107 -5.98 -14.95 -3.41
N LEU A 108 -5.02 -15.07 -4.31
CA LEU A 108 -5.26 -15.20 -5.75
C LEU A 108 -4.76 -16.56 -6.22
N GLU A 109 -5.62 -17.31 -6.87
CA GLU A 109 -5.32 -18.64 -7.38
C GLU A 109 -5.56 -18.70 -8.88
N ARG A 110 -4.63 -19.30 -9.64
CA ARG A 110 -4.85 -19.51 -11.07
C ARG A 110 -6.01 -20.50 -11.29
N PHE A 111 -6.67 -20.40 -12.45
CA PHE A 111 -7.79 -21.26 -12.83
C PHE A 111 -7.56 -22.77 -12.65
N ASN A 112 -6.32 -23.24 -12.78
CA ASN A 112 -5.97 -24.65 -12.63
C ASN A 112 -5.54 -25.06 -11.21
N GLY A 113 -5.52 -24.13 -10.25
CA GLY A 113 -5.19 -24.37 -8.84
C GLY A 113 -3.73 -24.66 -8.51
N TRP A 114 -2.84 -24.73 -9.51
CA TRP A 114 -1.44 -25.11 -9.30
C TRP A 114 -0.56 -23.99 -8.73
N ARG A 115 -1.00 -22.74 -8.86
CA ARG A 115 -0.27 -21.56 -8.39
C ARG A 115 -1.19 -20.65 -7.61
N ARG A 116 -0.70 -20.20 -6.46
CA ARG A 116 -1.40 -19.26 -5.57
C ARG A 116 -0.45 -18.17 -5.08
N ALA A 117 -0.95 -16.96 -4.98
CA ALA A 117 -0.37 -15.88 -4.20
C ALA A 117 -1.27 -15.64 -2.98
N ALA A 118 -0.67 -15.48 -1.80
CA ALA A 118 -1.42 -15.19 -0.58
C ALA A 118 -0.64 -14.21 0.29
N VAL A 119 -1.37 -13.27 0.89
CA VAL A 119 -0.83 -12.19 1.75
C VAL A 119 -1.80 -11.90 2.88
N PRO A 120 -1.32 -11.60 4.10
CA PRO A 120 -2.18 -11.38 5.24
C PRO A 120 -2.93 -10.05 5.13
N LEU A 121 -4.23 -10.05 5.44
CA LEU A 121 -5.06 -8.85 5.57
C LEU A 121 -5.32 -8.49 7.02
N LEU A 122 -5.47 -9.50 7.87
CA LEU A 122 -5.79 -9.37 9.29
C LEU A 122 -5.07 -10.48 10.07
N VAL A 123 -4.53 -10.13 11.23
CA VAL A 123 -4.08 -11.06 12.28
C VAL A 123 -4.69 -10.63 13.60
N LEU A 124 -5.36 -11.55 14.29
CA LEU A 124 -5.93 -11.39 15.62
C LEU A 124 -5.56 -12.58 16.49
N THR A 125 -4.81 -12.30 17.55
CA THR A 125 -4.48 -13.24 18.61
C THR A 125 -4.89 -12.66 19.96
N ARG A 126 -4.56 -13.32 21.07
CA ARG A 126 -4.79 -12.74 22.40
C ARG A 126 -3.82 -11.59 22.71
N GLN A 127 -2.61 -11.62 22.14
CA GLN A 127 -1.54 -10.69 22.47
C GLN A 127 -1.22 -9.67 21.37
N HIS A 128 -1.80 -9.85 20.18
CA HIS A 128 -1.43 -9.08 19.00
C HIS A 128 -2.60 -8.93 18.03
N GLU A 129 -2.77 -7.73 17.50
CA GLU A 129 -3.81 -7.38 16.54
C GLU A 129 -3.21 -6.45 15.48
N ALA A 130 -3.34 -6.83 14.21
CA ALA A 130 -2.80 -6.06 13.10
C ALA A 130 -3.65 -6.24 11.84
N CYS A 131 -3.79 -5.18 11.06
CA CYS A 131 -4.51 -5.18 9.78
C CYS A 131 -3.69 -4.37 8.76
N GLN A 132 -3.91 -4.64 7.47
CA GLN A 132 -3.38 -3.77 6.43
C GLN A 132 -3.97 -2.35 6.56
N PRO A 133 -3.22 -1.30 6.20
CA PRO A 133 -3.73 0.07 6.25
C PRO A 133 -4.98 0.28 5.39
N ALA A 134 -5.90 1.13 5.85
CA ALA A 134 -7.13 1.46 5.12
C ALA A 134 -6.89 1.96 3.68
N PRO A 135 -5.90 2.84 3.39
CA PRO A 135 -5.60 3.25 2.02
C PRO A 135 -5.21 2.07 1.12
N THR A 136 -4.43 1.12 1.66
CA THR A 136 -4.02 -0.10 0.95
C THR A 136 -5.22 -0.98 0.62
N LEU A 137 -6.13 -1.18 1.59
CA LEU A 137 -7.35 -1.96 1.40
C LEU A 137 -8.28 -1.37 0.34
N ARG A 138 -8.45 -0.03 0.32
CA ARG A 138 -9.23 0.65 -0.73
C ARG A 138 -8.60 0.53 -2.09
N ALA A 139 -7.30 0.81 -2.20
CA ALA A 139 -6.58 0.72 -3.47
C ALA A 139 -6.65 -0.69 -4.06
N LEU A 140 -6.51 -1.73 -3.23
CA LEU A 140 -6.73 -3.12 -3.64
C LEU A 140 -8.16 -3.35 -4.11
N ALA A 141 -9.16 -2.94 -3.32
CA ALA A 141 -10.57 -3.15 -3.64
C ALA A 141 -10.94 -2.52 -4.99
N ASP A 142 -10.47 -1.30 -5.24
CA ASP A 142 -10.78 -0.57 -6.46
C ASP A 142 -10.09 -1.19 -7.68
N ASP A 143 -8.84 -1.63 -7.57
CA ASP A 143 -8.15 -2.28 -8.68
C ASP A 143 -8.70 -3.68 -8.98
N LEU A 144 -9.01 -4.47 -7.93
CA LEU A 144 -9.63 -5.79 -8.08
C LEU A 144 -11.02 -5.67 -8.72
N ALA A 145 -11.82 -4.68 -8.30
CA ALA A 145 -13.13 -4.40 -8.90
C ALA A 145 -13.01 -4.07 -10.39
N ARG A 146 -12.01 -3.26 -10.79
CA ARG A 146 -11.75 -2.94 -12.20
C ARG A 146 -11.37 -4.16 -13.03
N ARG A 147 -10.57 -5.07 -12.46
CA ARG A 147 -10.04 -6.25 -13.19
C ARG A 147 -11.03 -7.40 -13.28
N GLY A 148 -11.86 -7.55 -12.26
CA GLY A 148 -12.92 -8.56 -12.20
C GLY A 148 -12.44 -10.01 -12.25
N PRO A 149 -11.53 -10.46 -11.35
CA PRO A 149 -11.30 -11.89 -11.13
C PRO A 149 -12.59 -12.58 -10.65
N ARG A 150 -12.60 -13.92 -10.67
CA ARG A 150 -13.75 -14.68 -10.14
C ARG A 150 -13.91 -14.43 -8.64
N ASP A 151 -15.18 -14.43 -8.19
CA ASP A 151 -15.59 -14.20 -6.80
C ASP A 151 -15.24 -12.81 -6.24
N VAL A 152 -15.01 -11.83 -7.12
CA VAL A 152 -14.54 -10.48 -6.76
C VAL A 152 -15.49 -9.69 -5.86
N GLU A 153 -16.80 -9.78 -6.09
CA GLU A 153 -17.78 -8.87 -5.46
C GLU A 153 -17.78 -9.01 -3.94
N GLY A 154 -17.82 -10.25 -3.43
CA GLY A 154 -17.81 -10.53 -2.00
C GLY A 154 -16.51 -10.07 -1.32
N VAL A 155 -15.37 -10.21 -2.01
CA VAL A 155 -14.07 -9.80 -1.47
C VAL A 155 -13.93 -8.28 -1.47
N VAL A 156 -14.27 -7.61 -2.57
CA VAL A 156 -14.22 -6.14 -2.69
C VAL A 156 -15.10 -5.46 -1.66
N GLY A 157 -16.33 -5.95 -1.47
CA GLY A 157 -17.25 -5.42 -0.46
C GLY A 157 -16.65 -5.49 0.96
N LEU A 158 -16.02 -6.61 1.31
CA LEU A 158 -15.36 -6.78 2.61
C LEU A 158 -14.11 -5.91 2.76
N LEU A 159 -13.29 -5.74 1.72
CA LEU A 159 -12.12 -4.87 1.75
C LEU A 159 -12.52 -3.40 1.99
N ARG A 160 -13.56 -2.93 1.29
CA ARG A 160 -14.08 -1.56 1.47
C ARG A 160 -14.66 -1.37 2.87
N ALA A 161 -15.51 -2.30 3.32
CA ALA A 161 -16.10 -2.25 4.65
C ALA A 161 -15.03 -2.26 5.76
N GLN A 162 -13.96 -3.05 5.58
CA GLN A 162 -12.82 -3.05 6.50
C GLN A 162 -12.11 -1.70 6.51
N ALA A 163 -11.79 -1.14 5.34
CA ALA A 163 -11.13 0.16 5.26
C ALA A 163 -11.95 1.25 5.96
N ASP A 164 -13.27 1.27 5.74
CA ASP A 164 -14.15 2.25 6.39
C ASP A 164 -14.27 2.03 7.90
N HIS A 165 -14.19 0.78 8.37
CA HIS A 165 -14.14 0.47 9.81
C HIS A 165 -12.87 1.03 10.45
N LEU A 166 -11.72 0.85 9.79
CA LEU A 166 -10.43 1.37 10.28
C LEU A 166 -10.41 2.90 10.33
N ASP A 167 -10.92 3.57 9.29
CA ASP A 167 -10.96 5.04 9.24
C ASP A 167 -11.85 5.65 10.34
N ARG A 168 -12.90 4.93 10.75
CA ARG A 168 -13.73 5.32 11.90
C ARG A 168 -13.07 5.02 13.26
N GLY A 169 -11.85 4.47 13.27
CA GLY A 169 -11.16 4.04 14.50
C GLY A 169 -11.78 2.80 15.15
N GLY A 170 -12.47 1.98 14.38
CA GLY A 170 -13.16 0.80 14.89
C GLY A 170 -12.21 -0.30 15.37
N ASP A 171 -12.61 -1.02 16.43
CA ASP A 171 -11.84 -2.12 17.00
C ASP A 171 -11.70 -3.31 16.04
N LEU A 172 -10.48 -3.87 15.91
CA LEU A 172 -10.20 -4.94 14.96
C LEU A 172 -10.94 -6.24 15.28
N ARG A 173 -11.20 -6.54 16.56
CA ARG A 173 -11.96 -7.74 16.95
C ARG A 173 -13.41 -7.71 16.48
N SER A 174 -13.99 -6.51 16.37
CA SER A 174 -15.35 -6.31 15.85
C SER A 174 -15.42 -6.05 14.34
N SER A 175 -14.27 -6.04 13.65
CA SER A 175 -14.16 -5.63 12.26
C SER A 175 -14.84 -6.59 11.25
N PRO A 176 -15.20 -6.11 10.05
CA PRO A 176 -15.79 -6.97 9.01
C PRO A 176 -14.97 -8.23 8.69
N LEU A 177 -13.63 -8.13 8.65
CA LEU A 177 -12.77 -9.28 8.38
C LEU A 177 -12.65 -10.25 9.56
N SER A 178 -12.80 -9.81 10.81
CA SER A 178 -12.68 -10.71 11.98
C SER A 178 -13.73 -11.83 11.97
N ARG A 179 -14.90 -11.55 11.37
CA ARG A 179 -16.00 -12.52 11.17
C ARG A 179 -15.63 -13.69 10.27
N LYS A 180 -14.50 -13.63 9.56
CA LYS A 180 -13.99 -14.70 8.70
C LYS A 180 -12.92 -15.55 9.38
N ILE A 181 -12.49 -15.22 10.60
CA ILE A 181 -11.52 -16.01 11.36
C ILE A 181 -12.19 -17.29 11.87
N GLY A 182 -11.51 -18.43 11.76
CA GLY A 182 -12.00 -19.73 12.26
C GLY A 182 -13.19 -20.31 11.50
N GLY A 183 -13.83 -19.55 10.62
CA GLY A 183 -14.82 -20.05 9.67
C GLY A 183 -14.11 -20.81 8.55
N GLY A 184 -13.87 -22.10 8.75
CA GLY A 184 -13.33 -22.99 7.71
C GLY A 184 -14.28 -23.09 6.52
N GLY A 185 -14.19 -22.15 5.59
CA GLY A 185 -15.02 -22.11 4.39
C GLY A 185 -14.57 -21.00 3.45
N SER A 186 -14.11 -21.38 2.26
CA SER A 186 -13.93 -20.44 1.16
C SER A 186 -15.29 -19.86 0.79
N LEU A 187 -15.46 -18.54 0.84
CA LEU A 187 -16.65 -17.89 0.31
C LEU A 187 -16.48 -17.66 -1.19
N GLY A 188 -16.50 -18.78 -1.93
CA GLY A 188 -16.79 -18.82 -3.35
C GLY A 188 -18.04 -19.70 -3.51
N GLY A 189 -19.21 -19.07 -3.60
CA GLY A 189 -20.48 -19.75 -3.86
C GLY A 189 -21.46 -19.77 -2.68
N LEU A 190 -22.20 -18.68 -2.49
CA LEU A 190 -23.61 -18.81 -2.14
C LEU A 190 -24.39 -18.51 -3.41
N ALA A 191 -24.77 -19.59 -4.09
CA ALA A 191 -25.75 -19.57 -5.17
C ALA A 191 -27.12 -19.17 -4.61
N THR A 192 -27.83 -18.38 -5.39
CA THR A 192 -29.26 -18.11 -5.30
C THR A 192 -30.08 -19.40 -5.18
N GLY A 193 -31.05 -19.38 -4.26
CA GLY A 193 -32.22 -20.24 -4.24
C GLY A 193 -33.47 -19.37 -4.21
#